data_AF-A0A4P6EG64-F1
#
_entry.id   AF-A0A4P6EG64-F1
#
_cell.length_a   1.000
_cell.length_b   1.000
_cell.length_c   1.000
_cell.angle_alpha   90.00
_cell.angle_beta   90.00
_cell.angle_gamma   90.00
#
_symmetry.space_group_name_H-M   'P 1'
#
loop_
_entity.id
_entity.type
_entity.pdbx_description
1 polymer ?
#
loop_
_entity_poly.entity_id
_entity_poly.type
_entity_poly.pdbx_seq_one_letter_code
_entity_poly.pdbx_strand_id
1 'polypeptide(L)'
;MTDIAASFDALSKDAEIWDAAGDTLSQAQSDLNGIGVYRGAFSFAALDIADQYAQLHQTVSDLLGDGATNTRAGAAALRAVRADFEKYEDITRCDLYDMWQPE
;
A
#
# COMPACT_ATOMS: atom_id res chain seq x y z
N MET A 1 11.48 28.13 0.51
CA MET A 1 10.05 27.80 0.71
C MET A 1 9.46 26.96 -0.42
N THR A 2 10.00 27.00 -1.65
CA THR A 2 9.51 26.18 -2.79
C THR A 2 9.89 24.70 -2.71
N ASP A 3 11.04 24.35 -2.12
CA ASP A 3 11.51 22.96 -2.07
C ASP A 3 10.73 22.06 -1.09
N ILE A 4 10.22 22.62 0.01
CA ILE A 4 9.46 21.85 1.00
C ILE A 4 8.06 21.52 0.47
N ALA A 5 7.39 22.49 -0.15
CA ALA A 5 6.12 22.26 -0.83
C ALA A 5 6.26 21.20 -1.95
N ALA A 6 7.34 21.26 -2.73
CA ALA A 6 7.64 20.24 -3.74
C ALA A 6 7.88 18.85 -3.11
N SER A 7 8.51 18.79 -1.94
CA SER A 7 8.74 17.54 -1.21
C SER A 7 7.44 16.94 -0.65
N PHE A 8 6.49 17.77 -0.18
CA PHE A 8 5.18 17.29 0.27
C PHE A 8 4.31 16.78 -0.88
N ASP A 9 4.37 17.45 -2.03
CA ASP A 9 3.69 16.99 -3.24
C ASP A 9 4.27 15.65 -3.70
N ALA A 10 5.60 15.50 -3.68
CA ALA A 10 6.28 14.24 -3.98
C ALA A 10 5.86 13.10 -3.03
N LEU A 11 5.84 13.32 -1.71
CA LEU A 11 5.39 12.32 -0.74
C LEU A 11 3.94 11.90 -0.95
N SER A 12 3.08 12.85 -1.32
CA SER A 12 1.66 12.58 -1.59
C SER A 12 1.50 11.73 -2.86
N LYS A 13 2.24 12.09 -3.91
CA LYS A 13 2.25 11.36 -5.17
C LYS A 13 2.82 9.94 -5.01
N ASP A 14 3.88 9.79 -4.24
CA ASP A 14 4.45 8.48 -3.93
C ASP A 14 3.45 7.61 -3.15
N ALA A 15 2.73 8.19 -2.19
CA ALA A 15 1.66 7.48 -1.48
C ALA A 15 0.54 7.01 -2.42
N GLU A 16 0.13 7.84 -3.39
CA GLU A 16 -0.86 7.47 -4.42
C GLU A 16 -0.36 6.32 -5.31
N ILE A 17 0.91 6.34 -5.71
CA ILE A 17 1.53 5.25 -6.49
C ILE A 17 1.49 3.94 -5.70
N TRP A 18 1.78 3.99 -4.40
CA TRP A 18 1.75 2.82 -3.54
C TRP A 18 0.32 2.29 -3.34
N ASP A 19 -0.67 3.17 -3.17
CA ASP A 19 -2.07 2.73 -3.14
C ASP A 19 -2.50 2.06 -4.44
N ALA A 20 -2.16 2.65 -5.60
CA ALA A 20 -2.46 2.07 -6.91
C ALA A 20 -1.80 0.69 -7.11
N ALA A 21 -0.58 0.51 -6.61
CA ALA A 21 0.08 -0.78 -6.60
C ALA A 21 -0.65 -1.78 -5.68
N GLY A 22 -1.07 -1.36 -4.49
CA GLY A 22 -1.87 -2.19 -3.58
C GLY A 22 -3.23 -2.60 -4.17
N ASP A 23 -3.88 -1.71 -4.91
CA ASP A 23 -5.13 -2.00 -5.63
C ASP A 23 -4.91 -2.99 -6.78
N THR A 24 -3.81 -2.83 -7.52
CA THR A 24 -3.42 -3.78 -8.57
C THR A 24 -3.19 -5.18 -8.01
N LEU A 25 -2.51 -5.30 -6.87
CA LEU A 25 -2.29 -6.57 -6.17
C LEU A 25 -3.60 -7.18 -5.67
N SER A 26 -4.50 -6.36 -5.13
CA SER A 26 -5.83 -6.79 -4.69
C SER A 26 -6.67 -7.31 -5.86
N GLN A 27 -6.60 -6.63 -7.01
CA GLN A 27 -7.29 -7.08 -8.23
C GLN A 27 -6.71 -8.40 -8.73
N ALA A 28 -5.39 -8.53 -8.79
CA ALA A 28 -4.73 -9.78 -9.19
C ALA A 28 -5.12 -10.96 -8.28
N GLN A 29 -5.27 -10.72 -6.97
CA GLN A 29 -5.77 -11.72 -6.02
C GLN A 29 -7.22 -12.13 -6.35
N SER A 30 -8.08 -11.15 -6.63
CA SER A 30 -9.47 -11.39 -7.05
C SER A 30 -9.54 -12.22 -8.33
N ASP A 31 -8.73 -11.87 -9.33
CA ASP A 31 -8.65 -12.58 -10.61
C ASP A 31 -8.15 -14.02 -10.42
N LEU A 32 -7.13 -14.23 -9.58
CA LEU A 32 -6.62 -15.54 -9.21
C LEU A 32 -7.70 -16.41 -8.55
N ASN A 33 -8.47 -15.83 -7.62
CA ASN A 33 -9.56 -16.53 -6.96
C ASN A 33 -10.69 -16.88 -7.96
N GLY A 34 -10.88 -16.06 -9.00
CA GLY A 34 -11.85 -16.31 -10.07
C GLY A 34 -11.50 -17.49 -11.00
N ILE A 35 -10.22 -17.86 -11.11
CA ILE A 35 -9.75 -18.99 -11.93
C ILE A 35 -9.51 -20.27 -11.12
N GLY A 36 -10.03 -20.34 -9.88
CA GLY A 36 -9.92 -21.50 -9.02
C GLY A 36 -10.49 -22.77 -9.67
N VAL A 37 -9.68 -23.82 -9.73
CA VAL A 37 -10.07 -25.11 -10.30
C VAL A 37 -10.57 -26.03 -9.18
N TYR A 38 -11.83 -26.51 -9.29
CA TYR A 38 -12.38 -27.44 -8.32
C TYR A 38 -11.73 -28.82 -8.42
N ARG A 39 -11.65 -29.55 -7.29
CA ARG A 39 -10.93 -30.83 -7.17
C ARG A 39 -11.31 -31.87 -8.23
N GLY A 40 -12.58 -31.93 -8.63
CA GLY A 40 -13.05 -32.90 -9.62
C GLY A 40 -12.54 -32.66 -11.05
N ALA A 41 -12.04 -31.46 -11.37
CA ALA A 41 -11.35 -31.20 -12.63
C ALA A 41 -10.01 -31.97 -12.73
N PHE A 42 -9.43 -32.37 -11.60
CA PHE A 42 -8.22 -33.20 -11.54
C PHE A 42 -8.52 -34.71 -11.49
N SER A 43 -9.77 -35.13 -11.73
CA SER A 43 -10.20 -36.53 -11.68
C SER A 43 -9.36 -37.49 -12.54
N PHE A 44 -8.68 -36.98 -13.57
CA PHE A 44 -7.80 -37.75 -14.45
C PHE A 44 -6.30 -37.69 -14.06
N ALA A 45 -5.90 -36.79 -13.16
CA ALA A 45 -4.50 -36.39 -12.97
C ALA A 45 -3.87 -36.89 -11.66
N ALA A 46 -4.50 -37.85 -10.97
CA ALA A 46 -4.18 -38.26 -9.60
C ALA A 46 -4.42 -37.16 -8.54
N LEU A 47 -4.83 -37.59 -7.33
CA LEU A 47 -5.28 -36.69 -6.26
C LEU A 47 -4.19 -35.72 -5.77
N ASP A 48 -2.92 -36.15 -5.82
CA ASP A 48 -1.77 -35.35 -5.36
C ASP A 48 -1.61 -34.04 -6.15
N ILE A 49 -1.98 -34.02 -7.44
CA ILE A 49 -1.89 -32.81 -8.27
C ILE A 49 -2.94 -31.78 -7.87
N ALA A 50 -4.14 -32.23 -7.49
CA ALA A 50 -5.20 -31.34 -7.03
C ALA A 50 -4.81 -30.64 -5.73
N ASP A 51 -4.18 -31.38 -4.82
CA ASP A 51 -3.76 -30.86 -3.51
C ASP A 51 -2.56 -29.90 -3.66
N GLN A 52 -1.60 -30.21 -4.55
CA GLN A 52 -0.50 -29.29 -4.89
C GLN A 52 -1.00 -28.00 -5.55
N TYR A 53 -1.96 -28.09 -6.48
CA TYR A 53 -2.57 -26.92 -7.09
C TYR A 53 -3.26 -26.06 -6.03
N ALA A 54 -4.04 -26.65 -5.13
CA ALA A 54 -4.72 -25.91 -4.07
C ALA A 54 -3.72 -25.20 -3.14
N GLN A 55 -2.61 -25.87 -2.79
CA GLN A 55 -1.56 -25.27 -1.97
C GLN A 55 -0.88 -24.10 -2.68
N LEU A 56 -0.53 -24.25 -3.96
CA LEU A 56 0.09 -23.18 -4.74
C LEU A 56 -0.87 -21.99 -4.92
N HIS A 57 -2.14 -22.28 -5.26
CA HIS A 57 -3.18 -21.27 -5.42
C HIS A 57 -3.33 -20.44 -4.14
N GLN A 58 -3.46 -21.11 -2.99
CA GLN A 58 -3.54 -20.44 -1.69
C GLN A 58 -2.28 -19.60 -1.40
N THR A 59 -1.09 -20.16 -1.63
CA THR A 59 0.19 -19.46 -1.38
C THR A 59 0.30 -18.17 -2.20
N VAL A 60 -0.08 -18.20 -3.48
CA VAL A 60 -0.04 -17.01 -4.33
C VAL A 60 -1.12 -16.02 -3.90
N SER A 61 -2.32 -16.49 -3.55
CA SER A 61 -3.41 -15.65 -3.05
C SER A 61 -2.99 -14.89 -1.78
N ASP A 62 -2.35 -15.59 -0.84
CA ASP A 62 -1.85 -15.00 0.40
C ASP A 62 -0.74 -13.97 0.11
N LEU A 63 0.22 -14.30 -0.76
CA LEU A 63 1.30 -13.39 -1.13
C LEU A 63 0.78 -12.09 -1.77
N LEU A 64 -0.25 -12.17 -2.62
CA LEU A 64 -0.87 -10.99 -3.22
C LEU A 64 -1.61 -10.14 -2.18
N GLY A 65 -2.34 -10.78 -1.26
CA GLY A 65 -3.04 -10.11 -0.17
C GLY A 65 -2.09 -9.40 0.81
N ASP A 66 -1.01 -10.07 1.19
CA ASP A 66 0.04 -9.51 2.06
C ASP A 66 0.75 -8.35 1.35
N GLY A 67 1.08 -8.52 0.06
CA GLY A 67 1.67 -7.46 -0.75
C GLY A 67 0.78 -6.21 -0.82
N ALA A 68 -0.52 -6.39 -1.05
CA ALA A 68 -1.48 -5.29 -1.05
C ALA A 68 -1.54 -4.57 0.30
N THR A 69 -1.59 -5.33 1.40
CA THR A 69 -1.61 -4.80 2.77
C THR A 69 -0.35 -3.99 3.08
N ASN A 70 0.82 -4.55 2.79
CA ASN A 70 2.11 -3.93 3.06
C ASN A 70 2.32 -2.65 2.24
N THR A 71 1.85 -2.65 0.99
CA THR A 71 1.97 -1.46 0.13
C THR A 71 1.08 -0.31 0.62
N ARG A 72 -0.16 -0.61 1.03
CA ARG A 72 -1.06 0.38 1.66
C ARG A 72 -0.51 0.90 2.99
N ALA A 73 0.10 0.03 3.79
CA ALA A 73 0.76 0.44 5.03
C ALA A 73 1.91 1.43 4.76
N GLY A 74 2.67 1.21 3.69
CA GLY A 74 3.70 2.16 3.26
C GLY A 74 3.14 3.49 2.77
N ALA A 75 2.05 3.48 1.99
CA ALA A 75 1.36 4.71 1.59
C ALA A 75 0.85 5.50 2.82
N ALA A 76 0.32 4.81 3.83
CA ALA A 76 -0.09 5.42 5.09
C ALA A 76 1.11 6.03 5.86
N ALA A 77 2.26 5.35 5.86
CA ALA A 77 3.48 5.87 6.47
C ALA A 77 3.98 7.16 5.78
N LEU A 78 3.95 7.21 4.43
CA LEU A 78 4.31 8.42 3.68
C LEU A 78 3.40 9.60 4.02
N ARG A 79 2.09 9.36 4.15
CA ARG A 79 1.13 10.39 4.59
C ARG A 79 1.38 10.85 6.02
N ALA A 80 1.72 9.93 6.93
CA ALA A 80 2.06 10.27 8.31
C ALA A 80 3.30 11.16 8.39
N VAL A 81 4.35 10.82 7.63
CA VAL A 81 5.58 11.64 7.52
C VAL A 81 5.25 13.04 7.01
N ARG A 82 4.42 13.17 5.97
CA ARG A 82 3.96 14.48 5.48
C ARG A 82 3.24 15.27 6.58
N ALA A 83 2.29 14.66 7.27
CA ALA A 83 1.51 15.31 8.33
C ALA A 83 2.39 15.80 9.49
N ASP A 84 3.40 15.01 9.86
CA ASP A 84 4.37 15.42 10.88
C ASP A 84 5.16 16.65 10.44
N PHE A 85 5.62 16.71 9.18
CA PHE A 85 6.33 17.89 8.68
C PHE A 85 5.44 19.14 8.61
N GLU A 86 4.20 19.03 8.14
CA GLU A 86 3.25 20.16 8.12
C GLU A 86 3.06 20.74 9.54
N LYS A 87 2.94 19.86 10.55
CA LYS A 87 2.82 20.27 11.94
C LYS A 87 4.05 21.02 12.45
N TYR A 88 5.26 20.55 12.14
CA TYR A 88 6.50 21.22 12.57
C TYR A 88 6.69 22.57 11.88
N GLU A 89 6.31 22.72 10.61
CA GLU A 89 6.34 24.01 9.92
C GLU A 89 5.39 25.02 10.55
N ASP A 90 4.17 24.62 10.89
CA ASP A 90 3.20 25.51 11.52
C ASP A 90 3.66 25.95 12.91
N ILE A 91 4.24 25.05 13.71
CA ILE A 91 4.85 25.40 15.02
C ILE A 91 5.97 26.43 14.82
N THR A 92 6.90 26.16 13.90
CA THR A 92 8.03 27.06 13.63
C THR A 92 7.55 28.44 13.17
N ARG A 93 6.47 28.50 12.39
CA ARG A 93 5.86 29.74 11.93
C ARG A 93 5.20 30.53 13.07
N CYS A 94 4.48 29.85 13.96
CA CYS A 94 3.88 30.46 15.14
C CYS A 94 4.95 31.04 16.08
N ASP A 95 5.99 30.26 16.40
CA ASP A 95 7.09 30.71 17.26
C ASP A 95 7.78 31.97 16.69
N LEU A 96 7.97 32.03 15.37
CA LEU A 96 8.56 33.18 14.70
C LEU A 96 7.65 34.42 14.76
N TYR A 97 6.33 34.22 14.65
CA TYR A 97 5.34 35.30 14.76
C TYR A 97 5.26 35.86 16.18
N ASP A 98 5.32 35.00 17.19
CA ASP A 98 5.32 35.42 18.61
C ASP A 98 6.60 36.19 18.96
N MET A 99 7.75 35.83 18.40
CA MET A 99 9.00 36.60 18.54
C MET A 99 8.97 37.98 17.87
N TRP A 100 8.11 38.19 16.87
CA TRP A 100 8.06 39.42 16.07
C TRP A 100 6.95 40.41 16.47
N GLN A 101 6.11 40.08 17.44
CA GLN A 101 5.19 41.04 18.06
C GLN A 101 5.89 41.75 19.22
N PRO A 102 6.28 43.04 19.08
CA PRO A 102 6.72 43.83 20.23
C PRO A 102 5.52 44.11 21.14
N GLU A 103 5.76 44.11 22.46
CA GLU A 103 4.77 44.50 23.49
C GLU A 103 4.10 45.85 23.23
#